data_AF-A0A6M3JE78-F1
#
_entry.id   AF-A0A6M3JE78-F1
#
_cell.length_a   1.000
_cell.length_b   1.000
_cell.length_c   1.000
_cell.angle_alpha   90.00
_cell.angle_beta   90.00
_cell.angle_gamma   90.00
#
_symmetry.space_group_name_H-M   'P 1'
#
loop_
_entity.id
_entity.type
_entity.pdbx_description
1 polymer ?
#
loop_
_entity_poly.entity_id
_entity_poly.type
_entity_poly.pdbx_seq_one_letter_code
_entity_poly.pdbx_strand_id
1 'polypeptide(L)' 'MAIVIDSVSIKGLRKTHFSQLLAYMECWDIHGGYYGNKEQFQKRHDEIGKWVSEILYTLSEDGVVIPKK' A
#
# COMPACT_ATOMS: atom_id res chain seq x y z
N MET A 1 -12.18 -1.31 -24.62
CA MET A 1 -11.17 -2.38 -24.39
C MET A 1 -10.67 -2.20 -22.97
N ALA A 2 -10.90 -3.17 -22.08
CA ALA A 2 -10.42 -3.09 -20.70
C ALA A 2 -9.05 -3.78 -20.62
N ILE A 3 -8.05 -3.09 -20.11
CA ILE A 3 -6.78 -3.71 -19.73
C ILE A 3 -6.95 -4.18 -18.29
N VAL A 4 -6.78 -5.48 -18.06
CA VAL A 4 -6.77 -6.06 -16.72
C VAL A 4 -5.31 -6.20 -16.31
N ILE A 5 -4.96 -5.60 -15.17
CA ILE A 5 -3.63 -5.71 -14.58
C ILE A 5 -3.79 -6.64 -13.36
N ASP A 6 -3.16 -7.81 -13.40
CA ASP A 6 -3.18 -8.79 -12.29
C ASP A 6 -2.10 -8.50 -11.24
N SER A 7 -0.97 -7.93 -11.67
CA SER A 7 0.21 -7.73 -10.86
C SER A 7 1.12 -6.64 -11.47
N VAL A 8 1.90 -5.97 -10.63
CA VAL A 8 2.90 -4.97 -11.04
C VAL A 8 4.21 -5.25 -10.32
N SER A 9 5.32 -5.15 -11.05
CA SER A 9 6.65 -5.35 -10.48
C SER A 9 7.04 -4.21 -9.53
N ILE A 10 7.50 -4.55 -8.34
CA ILE A 10 7.97 -3.60 -7.31
C ILE A 10 9.48 -3.28 -7.40
N LYS A 11 10.12 -3.57 -8.54
CA LYS A 11 11.56 -3.36 -8.77
C LYS A 11 12.01 -1.95 -8.36
N GLY A 12 13.08 -1.87 -7.59
CA GLY A 12 13.64 -0.61 -7.11
C GLY A 12 12.93 0.01 -5.89
N LEU A 13 11.81 -0.55 -5.44
CA LEU A 13 11.20 -0.16 -4.16
C LEU A 13 11.94 -0.78 -2.97
N ARG A 14 11.71 -0.24 -1.78
CA ARG A 14 12.28 -0.70 -0.50
C ARG A 14 11.14 -0.86 0.49
N LYS A 15 11.33 -1.70 1.51
CA LYS A 15 10.41 -1.84 2.66
C LYS A 15 10.03 -0.46 3.22
N THR A 16 11.00 0.44 3.34
CA THR A 16 10.78 1.82 3.81
C THR A 16 9.74 2.60 3.01
N HIS A 17 9.65 2.42 1.69
CA HIS A 17 8.64 3.13 0.89
C HIS A 17 7.22 2.70 1.26
N PHE A 18 7.02 1.39 1.47
CA PHE A 18 5.74 0.84 1.92
C PHE A 18 5.42 1.23 3.36
N SER A 19 6.43 1.26 4.24
CA SER A 19 6.26 1.76 5.62
C SER A 19 5.86 3.23 5.66
N GLN A 20 6.47 4.07 4.82
CA GLN A 20 6.10 5.49 4.70
C GLN A 20 4.68 5.65 4.16
N LEU A 21 4.30 4.85 3.16
CA LEU A 21 2.93 4.87 2.63
C LEU A 21 1.90 4.52 3.71
N LEU A 22 2.14 3.45 4.48
CA LEU A 22 1.24 3.07 5.57
C LEU A 22 1.13 4.18 6.62
N ALA A 23 2.25 4.79 7.02
CA ALA A 23 2.24 5.90 7.97
C ALA A 23 1.47 7.13 7.45
N TYR A 24 1.55 7.43 6.14
CA TYR A 24 0.73 8.48 5.55
C TYR A 24 -0.76 8.15 5.62
N MET A 25 -1.13 6.89 5.41
CA MET A 25 -2.52 6.45 5.53
C MET A 25 -3.02 6.57 6.97
N GLU A 26 -2.28 6.07 7.95
CA GLU A 26 -2.63 6.20 9.38
C GLU A 26 -2.76 7.67 9.81
N CYS A 27 -1.97 8.57 9.22
CA CYS A 27 -2.09 10.00 9.46
C CYS A 27 -3.47 10.54 9.07
N TRP A 28 -4.08 10.03 7.99
CA TRP A 28 -5.44 10.40 7.60
C TRP A 28 -6.49 9.92 8.61
N ASP A 29 -6.32 8.72 9.18
CA ASP A 29 -7.23 8.18 10.19
C ASP A 29 -7.26 9.07 11.45
N ILE A 30 -6.12 9.68 11.78
CA ILE A 30 -5.99 10.60 12.92
C ILE A 30 -6.57 11.98 12.62
N HIS A 31 -6.29 12.54 11.44
CA HIS A 31 -6.66 13.92 11.09
C HIS A 31 -8.04 14.05 10.45
N GLY A 32 -8.69 12.93 10.12
CA GLY A 32 -10.11 12.88 9.71
C GLY A 32 -10.40 13.46 8.32
N GLY A 33 -9.38 13.58 7.47
CA GLY A 33 -9.57 14.08 6.12
C GLY A 33 -10.05 12.98 5.17
N TYR A 34 -10.90 13.33 4.22
CA TYR A 34 -11.21 12.47 3.08
C TYR A 34 -11.57 13.33 1.87
N TYR A 35 -11.38 12.80 0.67
CA TYR A 35 -11.81 13.44 -0.56
C TYR A 35 -13.05 12.75 -1.13
N GLY A 36 -14.02 13.53 -1.61
CA GLY A 36 -15.21 13.02 -2.28
C GLY A 36 -16.12 12.19 -1.37
N ASN A 37 -16.59 11.05 -1.88
CA ASN A 37 -17.52 10.18 -1.16
C ASN A 37 -16.80 9.43 -0.03
N LYS A 38 -17.30 9.62 1.20
CA LYS A 38 -16.72 9.07 2.43
C LYS A 38 -16.65 7.55 2.45
N GLU A 39 -17.74 6.85 2.10
CA GLU A 39 -17.80 5.39 2.14
C GLU A 39 -16.83 4.76 1.13
N GLN A 40 -16.77 5.32 -0.09
CA GLN A 40 -15.82 4.88 -1.11
C GLN A 40 -14.38 5.20 -0.74
N PHE A 41 -14.14 6.33 -0.06
CA PHE A 41 -12.82 6.63 0.48
C PHE A 41 -12.43 5.60 1.54
N GLN A 42 -13.27 5.39 2.55
CA GLN A 42 -13.02 4.45 3.64
C GLN A 42 -12.74 3.05 3.11
N LYS A 43 -13.58 2.56 2.19
CA LYS A 43 -13.38 1.24 1.57
C LYS A 43 -12.03 1.13 0.87
N ARG A 44 -11.65 2.12 0.05
CA ARG A 44 -10.36 2.11 -0.67
C ARG A 44 -9.19 2.25 0.30
N HIS A 45 -9.34 3.07 1.32
CA HIS A 45 -8.35 3.26 2.37
C HIS A 45 -8.06 1.94 3.09
N ASP A 46 -9.10 1.23 3.50
CA ASP A 46 -8.98 -0.06 4.17
C ASP A 46 -8.37 -1.13 3.24
N GLU A 47 -8.81 -1.20 1.98
CA GLU A 47 -8.30 -2.14 0.98
C GLU A 47 -6.81 -1.91 0.68
N ILE A 48 -6.40 -0.66 0.48
CA ILE A 48 -4.99 -0.30 0.23
C ILE A 48 -4.16 -0.53 1.50
N GLY A 49 -4.67 -0.19 2.68
CA GLY A 49 -3.96 -0.36 3.95
C GLY A 49 -3.68 -1.84 4.23
N LYS A 50 -4.66 -2.70 3.96
CA LYS A 50 -4.48 -4.16 4.03
C LYS A 50 -3.41 -4.65 3.06
N TRP A 51 -3.48 -4.22 1.80
CA TRP A 51 -2.49 -4.59 0.77
C TRP A 51 -1.07 -4.17 1.14
N VAL A 52 -0.87 -2.94 1.62
CA VAL A 52 0.45 -2.44 2.06
C VAL A 52 0.96 -3.23 3.27
N SER A 53 0.07 -3.59 4.21
CA SER A 53 0.41 -4.40 5.38
C SER A 53 0.87 -5.80 5.00
N GLU A 54 0.19 -6.45 4.06
CA GLU A 54 0.58 -7.77 3.53
C GLU A 54 1.96 -7.73 2.84
N ILE A 55 2.24 -6.66 2.08
CA ILE A 55 3.57 -6.44 1.49
C ILE A 55 4.62 -6.30 2.58
N LEU A 56 4.37 -5.48 3.61
CA LEU A 56 5.32 -5.26 4.71
C LEU A 56 5.59 -6.53 5.51
N TYR A 57 4.56 -7.36 5.71
CA TYR A 57 4.67 -8.68 6.33
C TYR A 57 5.58 -9.58 5.49
N THR A 58 5.30 -9.71 4.18
CA THR A 58 6.11 -10.51 3.26
C THR A 58 7.58 -10.03 3.23
N LEU A 59 7.80 -8.73 3.18
CA LEU A 59 9.15 -8.14 3.20
C LEU A 59 9.85 -8.22 4.57
N SER A 60 9.18 -8.71 5.60
CA SER A 60 9.78 -9.00 6.91
C SER A 60 10.25 -10.44 7.05
N GLU A 61 9.85 -11.33 6.13
CA GLU A 61 10.28 -12.73 6.12
C GLU A 61 11.75 -12.85 5.67
N ASP A 62 12.46 -13.78 6.30
CA ASP A 62 13.87 -14.04 5.99
C ASP A 62 14.01 -14.56 4.56
N GLY A 63 14.99 -13.99 3.84
CA GLY A 63 15.29 -14.38 2.46
C GLY A 63 14.48 -13.64 1.38
N VAL A 64 13.52 -12.79 1.76
CA VAL A 64 12.78 -11.96 0.79
C VAL A 64 13.58 -10.69 0.46
N VAL A 65 13.90 -10.51 -0.83
CA VAL A 65 14.63 -9.34 -1.33
C VAL A 65 13.92 -8.70 -2.52
N ILE A 66 13.84 -7.37 -2.53
CA ILE A 66 13.33 -6.65 -3.69
C ILE A 66 14.48 -6.53 -4.71
N PRO A 67 14.32 -7.02 -5.95
CA PRO A 67 15.34 -6.89 -6.97
C PRO A 67 15.64 -5.42 -7.26
N LYS A 68 16.93 -5.09 -7.32
CA LYS A 68 17.41 -3.78 -7.76
C LYS A 68 17.23 -3.68 -9.29
N LYS A 69 16.99 -2.46 -9.77
CA LYS A 69 16.90 -2.15 -11.21
C LYS A 69 18.22 -2.47 -11.91
#